data_AF-A0A5N9CDC4-F1
#
_entry.id   AF-A0A5N9CDC4-F1
#
_cell.length_a   1.000
_cell.length_b   1.000
_cell.length_c   1.000
_cell.angle_alpha   90.00
_cell.angle_beta   90.00
_cell.angle_gamma   90.00
#
_symmetry.space_group_name_H-M   'P 1'
#
loop_
_entity.id
_entity.type
_entity.pdbx_description
1 polymer ?
#
loop_
_entity_poly.entity_id
_entity_poly.type
_entity_poly.pdbx_seq_one_letter_code
_entity_poly.pdbx_strand_id
1 'polypeptide(L)' 'MVAVGGGETDEFKRQSKIYTDACRNAGFDVSYLEVRNSDHVSVPGEYRNKLSPLTAVLFSQMGL' A
#
# COMPACT_ATOMS: atom_id res chain seq x y z
N MET A 1 -3.81 4.50 -4.12
CA MET A 1 -3.15 4.05 -2.87
C MET A 1 -1.70 3.71 -3.17
N VAL A 2 -0.81 3.99 -2.23
CA VAL A 2 0.56 3.45 -2.17
C VAL A 2 0.61 2.43 -1.04
N ALA A 3 0.86 1.16 -1.37
CA ALA A 3 0.96 0.09 -0.38
C ALA A 3 2.40 -0.41 -0.26
N VAL A 4 2.84 -0.68 0.97
CA VAL A 4 4.16 -1.26 1.27
C VAL A 4 4.04 -2.43 2.23
N GLY A 5 4.95 -3.39 2.12
CA GLY A 5 5.11 -4.44 3.13
C GLY A 5 5.71 -3.89 4.42
N GLY A 6 5.20 -4.33 5.58
CA GLY A 6 5.73 -3.98 6.89
C GLY A 6 7.12 -4.59 7.17
N GLY A 7 7.50 -5.63 6.43
CA GLY A 7 8.84 -6.23 6.44
C GLY A 7 9.82 -5.59 5.45
N GLU A 8 9.40 -4.55 4.72
CA GLU A 8 10.30 -3.81 3.83
C GLU A 8 11.38 -3.05 4.60
N THR A 9 12.47 -2.71 3.90
CA THR A 9 13.52 -1.85 4.46
C THR A 9 12.97 -0.48 4.84
N ASP A 10 13.55 0.14 5.86
CA ASP A 10 13.18 1.50 6.28
C ASP A 10 13.31 2.51 5.13
N GLU A 11 14.32 2.35 4.28
CA GLU A 11 14.53 3.20 3.12
C GLU A 11 13.40 3.06 2.09
N PHE A 12 12.96 1.83 1.80
CA PHE A 12 11.83 1.62 0.90
C PHE A 12 10.56 2.26 1.47
N LYS A 13 10.29 2.08 2.77
CA LYS A 13 9.16 2.72 3.45
C LYS A 13 9.25 4.25 3.40
N ARG A 14 10.44 4.82 3.57
CA ARG A 14 10.69 6.27 3.49
C ARG A 14 10.43 6.81 2.09
N GLN A 15 10.95 6.15 1.06
CA GLN A 15 10.73 6.53 -0.34
C GLN A 15 9.26 6.45 -0.73
N SER A 16 8.54 5.41 -0.30
CA SER A 16 7.10 5.29 -0.55
C SER A 16 6.28 6.38 0.13
N LYS A 17 6.68 6.84 1.34
CA LYS A 17 6.06 8.00 2.00
C LYS A 17 6.30 9.28 1.22
N ILE A 18 7.54 9.53 0.80
CA ILE A 18 7.90 10.70 -0.05
C ILE A 18 7.07 10.72 -1.33
N TYR A 19 6.94 9.58 -2.00
CA TYR A 19 6.12 9.47 -3.20
C TYR A 19 4.64 9.74 -2.93
N THR A 20 4.11 9.20 -1.82
CA THR A 20 2.72 9.47 -1.43
C THR A 20 2.47 10.95 -1.19
N ASP A 21 3.38 11.61 -0.48
CA ASP A 21 3.27 13.05 -0.19
C ASP A 21 3.42 13.89 -1.47
N ALA A 22 4.30 13.50 -2.39
CA ALA A 22 4.43 14.14 -3.69
C ALA A 22 3.12 14.04 -4.51
N CYS A 23 2.46 12.87 -4.51
CA CYS A 23 1.17 12.70 -5.16
C CYS A 23 0.08 13.56 -4.51
N ARG A 24 0.03 13.63 -3.17
CA ARG A 24 -0.91 14.51 -2.46
C ARG A 24 -0.69 15.98 -2.78
N ASN A 25 0.57 16.41 -2.81
CA ASN A 25 0.94 17.79 -3.16
C ASN A 25 0.58 18.15 -4.61
N ALA A 26 0.56 17.17 -5.51
CA ALA A 26 0.09 17.34 -6.87
C ALA A 26 -1.45 17.31 -7.01
N GLY A 27 -2.19 17.20 -5.90
CA GLY A 27 -3.66 17.22 -5.88
C GLY A 27 -4.33 15.87 -6.08
N PHE A 28 -3.57 14.77 -6.05
CA PHE A 28 -4.16 13.43 -6.14
C PHE A 28 -4.65 12.95 -4.78
N ASP A 29 -5.87 12.40 -4.75
CA ASP A 29 -6.39 11.70 -3.58
C ASP A 29 -5.73 10.32 -3.45
N VAL A 30 -4.66 10.26 -2.66
CA VAL A 30 -3.88 9.03 -2.45
C VAL A 30 -3.71 8.72 -0.96
N SER A 31 -4.01 7.48 -0.61
CA SER A 31 -3.77 6.87 0.70
C SER A 31 -2.45 6.11 0.75
N TYR A 32 -1.86 6.01 1.95
CA TYR A 32 -0.72 5.15 2.25
C TYR A 32 -1.17 3.97 3.11
N LEU A 33 -0.75 2.76 2.77
CA LEU A 33 -1.06 1.55 3.52
C LEU A 33 0.22 0.75 3.80
N GLU A 34 0.50 0.47 5.07
CA GLU A 34 1.54 -0.49 5.46
C GLU A 34 0.88 -1.82 5.83
N VAL A 35 1.21 -2.88 5.07
CA VAL A 35 0.70 -4.24 5.27
C VAL A 35 1.62 -4.97 6.24
N ARG A 36 1.20 -5.09 7.51
CA ARG A 36 2.00 -5.72 8.55
C ARG A 36 2.37 -7.16 8.19
N ASN A 37 3.57 -7.59 8.57
CA ASN A 37 4.08 -8.96 8.41
C ASN A 37 4.19 -9.46 6.95
N SER A 38 4.19 -8.56 5.96
CA SER A 38 4.51 -8.88 4.57
C SER A 38 5.77 -8.15 4.13
N ASP A 39 6.58 -8.80 3.31
CA ASP A 39 7.71 -8.23 2.58
C ASP A 39 7.37 -8.05 1.09
N HIS A 40 8.36 -7.62 0.30
CA HIS A 40 8.21 -7.38 -1.13
C HIS A 40 7.64 -8.56 -1.92
N VAL A 41 7.98 -9.78 -1.49
CA VAL A 41 7.68 -11.03 -2.21
C VAL A 41 6.35 -11.61 -1.76
N SER A 42 6.03 -11.47 -0.47
CA SER A 42 4.83 -12.03 0.15
C SER A 42 3.62 -11.10 0.06
N VAL A 43 3.81 -9.78 -0.06
CA VAL A 43 2.69 -8.81 -0.10
C VAL A 43 1.68 -9.06 -1.24
N PRO A 44 2.03 -9.55 -2.45
CA PRO A 44 1.03 -9.90 -3.46
C PRO A 44 0.13 -11.07 -3.02
N GLY A 45 0.58 -11.91 -2.09
CA GLY A 45 -0.21 -13.01 -1.53
C GLY A 45 -1.44 -12.54 -0.76
N GLU A 46 -1.42 -11.32 -0.23
CA GLU A 46 -2.54 -10.72 0.51
C GLU A 46 -3.81 -10.60 -0.32
N TYR A 47 -3.69 -10.45 -1.64
CA TYR A 47 -4.83 -10.39 -2.57
C TYR A 47 -5.67 -11.68 -2.59
N ARG A 48 -5.12 -12.79 -2.06
CA ARG A 48 -5.86 -14.06 -1.89
C ARG A 48 -6.78 -14.03 -0.67
N ASN A 49 -6.56 -13.12 0.27
CA ASN A 49 -7.36 -12.96 1.47
C ASN A 49 -8.33 -11.78 1.30
N LYS A 50 -9.63 -12.08 1.20
CA LYS A 50 -10.69 -11.06 1.08
C LYS A 50 -10.78 -10.13 2.30
N LEU A 51 -10.28 -10.57 3.45
CA LEU A 51 -10.25 -9.78 4.68
C LEU A 51 -8.95 -8.98 4.83
N SER A 52 -7.99 -9.11 3.91
CA SER A 52 -6.78 -8.30 3.95
C SER A 52 -7.14 -6.83 3.70
N PRO A 53 -6.57 -5.88 4.47
CA PRO A 53 -6.68 -4.46 4.18
C PRO A 53 -6.25 -4.11 2.74
N LEU A 54 -5.26 -4.82 2.18
CA LEU A 54 -4.79 -4.59 0.82
C LEU A 54 -5.87 -4.95 -0.21
N THR A 55 -6.54 -6.09 -0.02
CA THR A 55 -7.65 -6.54 -0.88
C THR A 55 -8.86 -5.63 -0.76
N ALA A 56 -9.19 -5.18 0.45
CA ALA A 56 -10.31 -4.26 0.68
C ALA A 56 -10.12 -2.93 -0.07
N VAL A 57 -8.91 -2.37 -0.06
CA VAL A 57 -8.65 -1.13 -0.81
C VAL A 57 -8.69 -1.38 -2.32
N LEU A 58 -8.22 -2.53 -2.81
CA LEU A 58 -8.35 -2.87 -4.22
C LEU A 58 -9.82 -2.88 -4.68
N PHE A 59 -10.72 -3.49 -3.91
CA PHE A 59 -12.15 -3.47 -4.24
C PHE A 59 -12.74 -2.06 -4.23
N SER A 60 -12.38 -1.25 -3.24
CA SER A 60 -12.80 0.15 -3.19
C SER A 60 -12.37 0.93 -4.45
N GLN A 61 -11.16 0.69 -4.96
CA GLN A 61 -10.67 1.30 -6.21
C GLN A 61 -11.41 0.82 -7.46
N MET A 62 -11.99 -0.39 -7.43
CA MET A 62 -12.80 -0.95 -8.50
C MET A 62 -14.29 -0.52 -8.43
N GLY A 63 -14.70 0.15 -7.35
CA GLY A 63 -16.10 0.47 -7.08
C GLY A 63 -16.93 -0.75 -6.65
N LEU A 64 -16.28 -1.74 -6.03
CA LEU A 64 -16.89 -2.98 -5.52
C LEU A 64 -17.04 -2.97 -3.99
#